data_AF-A0A7C4IM10-F1
#
_entry.id   AF-A0A7C4IM10-F1
#
_cell.length_a   1.000
_cell.length_b   1.000
_cell.length_c   1.000
_cell.angle_alpha   90.00
_cell.angle_beta   90.00
_cell.angle_gamma   90.00
#
_symmetry.space_group_name_H-M   'P 1'
#
loop_
_entity.id
_entity.type
_entity.pdbx_description
1 polymer ?
#
loop_
_entity_poly.entity_id
_entity_poly.type
_entity_poly.pdbx_seq_one_letter_code
_entity_poly.pdbx_strand_id
1 'polypeptide(L)'
;MMDDGKLREEVDLSSASLDLIELLLDEASGPDLFAEIARSNTQRPEILRLLIEHPDTPPEVRQQIAGILRMPLNQESAGSEKQHSPEERSQTILQRIQKLSISERLQLALKGGKEIRSILLRDPNKEITLNVLDNPKLTETEIEMIAKSRSVADEALRKISKKREWMKNYNILQALVTNPKTPPAISLSLVSDLKTRDLALLGKNKNVSEGVRAMAKKLLKARLAH
;
A
#
# COMPACT_ATOMS: atom_id res chain seq x y z
N MET A 1 -8.80 -13.97 21.56
CA MET A 1 -10.10 -13.47 21.09
C MET A 1 -10.09 -11.96 21.21
N MET A 2 -9.55 -11.28 20.21
CA MET A 2 -9.84 -9.88 19.90
C MET A 2 -9.85 -9.81 18.38
N ASP A 3 -11.00 -9.44 17.88
CA ASP A 3 -11.39 -9.30 16.49
C ASP A 3 -10.66 -8.10 15.89
N ASP A 4 -9.49 -8.33 15.26
CA ASP A 4 -8.79 -7.34 14.41
C ASP A 4 -9.50 -7.17 13.04
N GLY A 5 -10.77 -7.60 12.93
CA GLY A 5 -11.64 -7.36 11.79
C GLY A 5 -12.47 -6.08 11.89
N LYS A 6 -12.35 -5.32 12.98
CA LYS A 6 -13.23 -4.17 13.24
C LYS A 6 -12.71 -2.89 12.57
N LEU A 7 -13.47 -2.44 11.56
CA LEU A 7 -13.35 -1.21 10.77
C LEU A 7 -12.34 -1.27 9.61
N ARG A 8 -12.52 -2.23 8.70
CA ARG A 8 -12.33 -1.86 7.29
C ARG A 8 -13.51 -0.96 6.95
N GLU A 9 -13.38 0.34 7.18
CA GLU A 9 -14.28 1.28 6.52
C GLU A 9 -14.20 0.94 5.04
N GLU A 10 -15.31 0.44 4.47
CA GLU A 10 -15.45 0.39 3.03
C GLU A 10 -15.19 1.80 2.55
N VAL A 11 -14.05 1.97 1.89
CA VAL A 11 -13.62 3.26 1.40
C VAL A 11 -14.66 3.72 0.39
N ASP A 12 -15.47 4.70 0.77
CA ASP A 12 -16.56 5.17 -0.06
C ASP A 12 -16.04 5.89 -1.31
N LEU A 13 -16.16 5.22 -2.46
CA LEU A 13 -15.77 5.77 -3.75
C LEU A 13 -16.87 6.63 -4.40
N SER A 14 -18.03 6.80 -3.75
CA SER A 14 -19.14 7.59 -4.30
C SER A 14 -18.80 9.08 -4.38
N SER A 15 -17.98 9.57 -3.46
CA SER A 15 -17.53 10.97 -3.38
C SER A 15 -16.10 11.19 -3.91
N ALA A 16 -15.44 10.16 -4.45
CA ALA A 16 -14.08 10.25 -4.97
C ALA A 16 -13.99 11.21 -6.18
N SER A 17 -12.94 12.01 -6.30
CA SER A 17 -12.71 12.81 -7.52
C SER A 17 -12.51 11.95 -8.75
N LEU A 18 -12.69 12.57 -9.92
CA LEU A 18 -12.41 11.93 -11.20
C LEU A 18 -10.94 11.47 -11.28
N ASP A 19 -10.01 12.34 -10.89
CA ASP A 19 -8.56 12.05 -10.89
C ASP A 19 -8.22 10.82 -10.05
N LEU A 20 -8.85 10.67 -8.89
CA LEU A 20 -8.70 9.49 -8.04
C LEU A 20 -9.21 8.23 -8.73
N ILE A 21 -10.41 8.29 -9.31
CA ILE A 21 -11.01 7.14 -10.00
C ILE A 21 -10.15 6.73 -11.19
N GLU A 22 -9.66 7.67 -12.00
CA GLU A 22 -8.77 7.36 -13.11
C GLU A 22 -7.47 6.70 -12.64
N LEU A 23 -6.81 7.23 -11.60
CA LEU A 23 -5.61 6.61 -11.02
C LEU A 23 -5.85 5.17 -10.55
N LEU A 24 -7.04 4.90 -9.98
CA LEU A 24 -7.42 3.57 -9.55
C LEU A 24 -7.67 2.62 -10.73
N LEU A 25 -8.24 3.12 -11.83
CA LEU A 25 -8.48 2.34 -13.04
C LEU A 25 -7.17 2.02 -13.77
N ASP A 26 -6.26 3.00 -13.89
CA ASP A 26 -4.96 2.83 -14.55
C ASP A 26 -4.10 1.73 -13.90
N GLU A 27 -4.19 1.55 -12.57
CA GLU A 27 -3.48 0.49 -11.83
C GLU A 27 -4.37 -0.71 -11.43
N ALA A 28 -5.60 -0.81 -11.97
CA ALA A 28 -6.54 -1.83 -11.57
C ALA A 28 -6.02 -3.24 -11.90
N SER A 29 -5.71 -4.00 -10.86
CA SER A 29 -5.13 -5.35 -11.01
C SER A 29 -6.17 -6.46 -11.25
N GLY A 30 -7.46 -6.13 -11.37
CA GLY A 30 -8.54 -7.12 -11.52
C GLY A 30 -9.95 -6.52 -11.60
N PRO A 31 -10.96 -7.35 -11.93
CA PRO A 31 -12.32 -6.92 -12.24
C PRO A 31 -13.09 -6.36 -11.03
N ASP A 32 -12.71 -6.76 -9.81
CA ASP A 32 -13.42 -6.38 -8.59
C ASP A 32 -13.47 -4.87 -8.37
N LEU A 33 -12.37 -4.17 -8.68
CA LEU A 33 -12.28 -2.72 -8.52
C LEU A 33 -13.19 -1.98 -9.51
N PHE A 34 -13.25 -2.43 -10.76
CA PHE A 34 -14.18 -1.89 -11.76
C PHE A 34 -15.63 -2.04 -11.31
N ALA A 35 -15.98 -3.24 -10.82
CA ALA A 35 -17.33 -3.53 -10.34
C ALA A 35 -17.67 -2.71 -9.09
N GLU A 36 -16.73 -2.50 -8.18
CA GLU A 36 -16.88 -1.65 -7.00
C GLU A 36 -17.12 -0.18 -7.40
N ILE A 37 -16.27 0.38 -8.25
CA ILE A 37 -16.42 1.77 -8.74
C ILE A 37 -17.79 1.94 -9.42
N ALA A 38 -18.22 0.98 -10.25
CA ALA A 38 -19.52 1.02 -10.91
C ALA A 38 -20.69 1.03 -9.90
N ARG A 39 -20.62 0.21 -8.85
CA ARG A 39 -21.67 0.13 -7.80
C ARG A 39 -21.73 1.39 -6.95
N SER A 40 -20.59 1.97 -6.57
CA SER A 40 -20.54 3.18 -5.75
C SER A 40 -20.93 4.45 -6.52
N ASN A 41 -20.84 4.44 -7.85
CA ASN A 41 -21.03 5.63 -8.70
C ASN A 41 -22.28 5.55 -9.60
N THR A 42 -23.33 4.84 -9.18
CA THR A 42 -24.57 4.67 -9.97
C THR A 42 -25.26 5.99 -10.34
N GLN A 43 -25.07 7.05 -9.54
CA GLN A 43 -25.64 8.38 -9.78
C GLN A 43 -24.68 9.34 -10.51
N ARG A 44 -23.49 8.89 -10.91
CA ARG A 44 -22.44 9.71 -11.52
C ARG A 44 -22.17 9.26 -12.96
N PRO A 45 -22.97 9.74 -13.94
CA PRO A 45 -22.90 9.26 -15.32
C PRO A 45 -21.52 9.50 -15.96
N GLU A 46 -20.77 10.51 -15.54
CA GLU A 46 -19.41 10.77 -16.00
C GLU A 46 -18.43 9.65 -15.63
N ILE A 47 -18.53 9.09 -14.42
CA ILE A 47 -17.70 7.95 -13.97
C ILE A 47 -18.12 6.66 -14.69
N LEU A 48 -19.43 6.47 -14.86
CA LEU A 48 -19.97 5.32 -15.57
C LEU A 48 -19.54 5.28 -17.05
N ARG A 49 -19.49 6.45 -17.71
CA ARG A 49 -18.97 6.58 -19.08
C ARG A 49 -17.47 6.29 -19.13
N LEU A 50 -16.69 6.84 -18.19
CA LEU A 50 -15.26 6.55 -18.08
C LEU A 50 -15.00 5.03 -17.99
N LEU A 51 -15.77 4.31 -17.17
CA LEU A 51 -15.68 2.85 -17.07
C LEU A 51 -16.03 2.15 -18.40
N ILE A 52 -17.06 2.59 -19.12
CA ILE A 52 -17.38 2.00 -20.44
C ILE A 52 -16.26 2.27 -21.45
N GLU A 53 -15.61 3.43 -21.41
CA GLU A 53 -14.56 3.78 -22.38
C GLU A 53 -13.21 3.13 -22.06
N HIS A 54 -12.96 2.78 -20.79
CA HIS A 54 -11.70 2.18 -20.37
C HIS A 54 -11.46 0.80 -21.01
N PRO A 55 -10.27 0.52 -21.58
CA PRO A 55 -10.01 -0.71 -22.34
C PRO A 55 -10.18 -1.98 -21.50
N ASP A 56 -9.68 -1.97 -20.26
CA ASP A 56 -9.65 -3.15 -19.39
C ASP A 56 -10.96 -3.43 -18.64
N THR A 57 -12.03 -2.66 -18.91
CA THR A 57 -13.30 -2.85 -18.21
C THR A 57 -13.94 -4.19 -18.58
N PRO A 58 -14.26 -5.05 -17.59
CA PRO A 58 -14.86 -6.36 -17.82
C PRO A 58 -16.22 -6.29 -18.53
N PRO A 59 -16.56 -7.25 -19.41
CA PRO A 59 -17.85 -7.30 -20.11
C PRO A 59 -19.07 -7.24 -19.18
N GLU A 60 -18.99 -7.91 -18.04
CA GLU A 60 -20.07 -7.97 -17.04
C GLU A 60 -20.35 -6.57 -16.47
N VAL A 61 -19.29 -5.82 -16.19
CA VAL A 61 -19.39 -4.44 -15.69
C VAL A 61 -19.96 -3.53 -16.78
N ARG A 62 -19.53 -3.67 -18.05
CA ARG A 62 -20.09 -2.89 -19.17
C ARG A 62 -21.59 -3.12 -19.32
N GLN A 63 -22.05 -4.37 -19.23
CA GLN A 63 -23.46 -4.71 -19.33
C GLN A 63 -24.28 -4.11 -18.18
N GLN A 64 -23.75 -4.18 -16.96
CA GLN A 64 -24.37 -3.56 -15.78
C GLN A 64 -24.53 -2.04 -15.97
N ILE A 65 -23.47 -1.36 -16.41
CA ILE A 65 -23.49 0.09 -16.59
C ILE A 65 -24.46 0.51 -17.70
N ALA A 66 -24.51 -0.22 -18.81
CA ALA A 66 -25.44 0.10 -19.90
C ALA A 66 -26.91 0.00 -19.46
N GLY A 67 -27.24 -0.98 -18.60
CA GLY A 67 -28.56 -1.07 -17.97
C GLY A 67 -28.90 0.14 -17.11
N ILE A 68 -27.92 0.68 -16.37
CA ILE A 68 -28.08 1.87 -15.52
C ILE A 68 -28.27 3.13 -16.38
N LEU A 69 -27.44 3.32 -17.41
CA LEU A 69 -27.49 4.49 -18.29
C LEU A 69 -28.66 4.47 -19.27
N ARG A 70 -29.39 3.36 -19.38
CA ARG A 70 -30.48 3.15 -20.35
C ARG A 70 -30.06 3.48 -21.79
N MET A 71 -28.81 3.16 -22.14
CA MET A 71 -28.24 3.39 -23.47
C MET A 71 -28.30 2.10 -24.29
N PRO A 72 -28.64 2.16 -25.59
CA PRO A 72 -28.49 0.99 -26.46
C PRO A 72 -27.00 0.66 -26.60
N LEU A 73 -26.63 -0.60 -26.31
CA LEU A 73 -25.30 -1.17 -26.51
C LEU A 73 -25.01 -1.36 -28.01
N ASN A 74 -25.05 -0.28 -28.80
CA ASN A 74 -24.56 -0.33 -30.17
C ASN A 74 -23.05 -0.11 -30.14
N GLN A 75 -22.31 -1.16 -30.46
CA GLN A 75 -20.90 -1.11 -30.80
C GLN A 75 -20.76 -0.33 -32.11
N GLU A 76 -20.58 0.99 -32.04
CA GLU A 76 -19.95 1.81 -33.09
C GLU A 76 -19.74 3.25 -32.56
N SER A 77 -18.49 3.53 -32.22
CA SER A 77 -17.77 4.81 -32.29
C SER A 77 -18.50 6.12 -31.97
N ALA A 78 -18.12 6.76 -30.87
CA ALA A 78 -17.92 8.22 -30.84
C ALA A 78 -17.01 8.57 -29.66
N GLY A 79 -15.71 8.66 -29.93
CA GLY A 79 -14.76 9.31 -29.04
C GLY A 79 -15.26 10.72 -28.75
N SER A 80 -15.87 10.89 -27.58
CA SER A 80 -16.09 12.22 -27.02
C SER A 80 -14.81 12.53 -26.28
N GLU A 81 -13.81 13.01 -27.02
CA GLU A 81 -12.65 13.65 -26.42
C GLU A 81 -13.17 14.78 -25.52
N LYS A 82 -13.34 14.50 -24.22
CA LYS A 82 -12.91 15.49 -23.24
C LYS A 82 -11.42 15.59 -23.48
N GLN A 83 -11.04 16.58 -24.29
CA GLN A 83 -9.67 16.99 -24.51
C GLN A 83 -9.13 17.42 -23.15
N HIS A 84 -8.62 16.45 -22.39
CA HIS A 84 -7.58 16.74 -21.44
C HIS A 84 -6.50 17.47 -22.22
N SER A 85 -6.15 18.65 -21.74
CA SER A 85 -5.09 19.44 -22.34
C SER A 85 -3.84 18.56 -22.52
N PRO A 86 -3.02 18.76 -23.57
CA PRO A 86 -1.78 17.97 -23.77
C PRO A 86 -0.87 17.94 -22.53
N GLU A 87 -0.99 18.95 -21.67
CA GLU A 87 -0.30 19.07 -20.38
C GLU A 87 -0.81 18.10 -19.29
N GLU A 88 -2.08 17.68 -19.32
CA GLU A 88 -2.65 16.74 -18.35
C GLU A 88 -2.28 15.28 -18.68
N ARG A 89 -2.19 14.93 -19.97
CA ARG A 89 -1.72 13.62 -20.44
C ARG A 89 -0.23 13.36 -20.17
N SER A 90 0.52 14.40 -19.80
CA SER A 90 1.97 14.33 -19.53
C SER A 90 2.30 14.25 -18.03
N GLN A 91 1.29 14.24 -17.15
CA GLN A 91 1.53 14.23 -15.71
C GLN A 91 1.91 12.83 -15.23
N THR A 92 3.02 12.75 -14.50
CA THR A 92 3.43 11.50 -13.86
C THR A 92 2.42 11.11 -12.77
N ILE A 93 2.33 9.82 -12.44
CA ILE A 93 1.48 9.31 -11.33
C ILE A 93 1.74 10.10 -10.04
N LEU A 94 3.01 10.43 -9.77
CA LEU A 94 3.41 11.27 -8.63
C LEU A 94 2.75 12.65 -8.65
N GLN A 95 2.73 13.34 -9.80
CA GLN A 95 2.14 14.67 -9.92
C GLN A 95 0.62 14.63 -9.72
N ARG A 96 -0.06 13.58 -10.22
CA ARG A 96 -1.49 13.38 -10.00
C ARG A 96 -1.79 13.13 -8.52
N ILE A 97 -1.03 12.23 -7.86
CA ILE A 97 -1.16 11.97 -6.41
C ILE A 97 -0.96 13.23 -5.58
N GLN A 98 0.00 14.10 -5.94
CA GLN A 98 0.28 15.33 -5.19
C GLN A 98 -0.86 16.35 -5.23
N LYS A 99 -1.73 16.30 -6.24
CA LYS A 99 -2.91 17.18 -6.35
C LYS A 99 -4.10 16.69 -5.53
N LEU A 100 -4.12 15.41 -5.14
CA LEU A 100 -5.20 14.82 -4.38
C LEU A 100 -5.25 15.34 -2.94
N SER A 101 -6.46 15.42 -2.40
CA SER A 101 -6.68 15.70 -0.99
C SER A 101 -6.09 14.60 -0.10
N ILE A 102 -5.95 14.89 1.21
CA ILE A 102 -5.46 13.89 2.18
C ILE A 102 -6.40 12.67 2.19
N SER A 103 -7.72 12.91 2.20
CA SER A 103 -8.72 11.84 2.19
C SER A 103 -8.56 10.94 0.98
N GLU A 104 -8.40 11.50 -0.22
CA GLU A 104 -8.23 10.71 -1.44
C GLU A 104 -6.92 9.93 -1.48
N ARG A 105 -5.83 10.49 -0.95
CA ARG A 105 -4.57 9.76 -0.79
C ARG A 105 -4.69 8.62 0.22
N LEU A 106 -5.53 8.76 1.26
CA LEU A 106 -5.88 7.65 2.16
C LEU A 106 -6.66 6.56 1.41
N GLN A 107 -7.60 6.94 0.54
CA GLN A 107 -8.32 5.98 -0.32
C GLN A 107 -7.36 5.24 -1.26
N LEU A 108 -6.43 5.96 -1.90
CA LEU A 108 -5.37 5.37 -2.72
C LEU A 108 -4.44 4.44 -1.94
N ALA A 109 -4.10 4.78 -0.71
CA ALA A 109 -3.23 3.93 0.11
C ALA A 109 -3.83 2.53 0.29
N LEU A 110 -5.16 2.44 0.41
CA LEU A 110 -5.88 1.20 0.65
C LEU A 110 -6.23 0.40 -0.62
N LYS A 111 -6.44 1.07 -1.76
CA LYS A 111 -6.90 0.43 -3.00
C LYS A 111 -5.90 0.45 -4.16
N GLY A 112 -4.94 1.36 -4.11
CA GLY A 112 -3.93 1.57 -5.15
C GLY A 112 -3.05 0.34 -5.39
N GLY A 113 -2.55 0.24 -6.62
CA GLY A 113 -1.61 -0.79 -7.02
C GLY A 113 -0.21 -0.54 -6.49
N LYS A 114 0.75 -1.28 -7.03
CA LYS A 114 2.11 -1.36 -6.49
C LYS A 114 2.87 -0.03 -6.62
N GLU A 115 2.73 0.67 -7.74
CA GLU A 115 3.47 1.90 -7.99
C GLU A 115 2.89 3.06 -7.19
N ILE A 116 1.55 3.19 -7.10
CA ILE A 116 0.89 4.12 -6.17
C ILE A 116 1.35 3.88 -4.72
N ARG A 117 1.35 2.63 -4.23
CA ARG A 117 1.81 2.32 -2.87
C ARG A 117 3.27 2.71 -2.65
N SER A 118 4.15 2.42 -3.62
CA SER A 118 5.57 2.77 -3.57
C SER A 118 5.77 4.28 -3.40
N ILE A 119 4.94 5.09 -4.07
CA ILE A 119 4.94 6.55 -3.95
C ILE A 119 4.42 6.97 -2.56
N LEU A 120 3.28 6.44 -2.13
CA LEU A 120 2.63 6.82 -0.86
C LEU A 120 3.41 6.38 0.40
N LEU A 121 4.32 5.41 0.29
CA LEU A 121 5.25 5.06 1.38
C LEU A 121 6.24 6.17 1.73
N ARG A 122 6.40 7.16 0.85
CA ARG A 122 7.26 8.34 1.06
C ARG A 122 6.43 9.61 1.30
N ASP A 123 5.13 9.46 1.50
CA ASP A 123 4.25 10.60 1.74
C ASP A 123 4.68 11.36 3.00
N PRO A 124 4.68 12.71 2.98
CA PRO A 124 5.00 13.50 4.17
C PRO A 124 4.00 13.28 5.32
N ASN A 125 2.75 12.89 5.03
CA ASN A 125 1.78 12.55 6.05
C ASN A 125 1.93 11.07 6.47
N LYS A 126 2.33 10.87 7.72
CA LYS A 126 2.51 9.54 8.32
C LYS A 126 1.25 8.68 8.28
N GLU A 127 0.07 9.28 8.39
CA GLU A 127 -1.20 8.54 8.37
C GLU A 127 -1.42 7.81 7.05
N ILE A 128 -1.03 8.43 5.94
CA ILE A 128 -1.07 7.82 4.60
C ILE A 128 -0.12 6.63 4.56
N THR A 129 1.13 6.79 5.00
CA THR A 129 2.09 5.69 5.08
C THR A 129 1.59 4.52 5.95
N LEU A 130 0.93 4.82 7.06
CA LEU A 130 0.34 3.80 7.93
C LEU A 130 -0.84 3.08 7.25
N ASN A 131 -1.64 3.77 6.45
CA ASN A 131 -2.74 3.18 5.70
C ASN A 131 -2.24 2.27 4.56
N VAL A 132 -1.09 2.59 3.94
CA VAL A 132 -0.49 1.68 2.94
C VAL A 132 -0.20 0.29 3.55
N LEU A 133 0.15 0.22 4.84
CA LEU A 133 0.37 -1.05 5.55
C LEU A 133 -0.91 -1.88 5.78
N ASP A 134 -2.09 -1.32 5.53
CA ASP A 134 -3.38 -2.01 5.60
C ASP A 134 -3.90 -2.42 4.23
N ASN A 135 -3.19 -2.07 3.16
CA ASN A 135 -3.58 -2.47 1.81
C ASN A 135 -3.53 -4.01 1.68
N PRO A 136 -4.62 -4.66 1.26
CA PRO A 136 -4.70 -6.12 1.17
C PRO A 136 -3.78 -6.70 0.10
N LYS A 137 -3.32 -5.90 -0.86
CA LYS A 137 -2.43 -6.30 -1.95
C LYS A 137 -0.94 -6.10 -1.61
N LEU A 138 -0.62 -5.72 -0.36
CA LEU A 138 0.76 -5.51 0.06
C LEU A 138 1.49 -6.85 0.19
N THR A 139 2.65 -6.95 -0.45
CA THR A 139 3.45 -8.18 -0.47
C THR A 139 4.52 -8.20 0.64
N GLU A 140 4.96 -9.40 1.05
CA GLU A 140 6.06 -9.56 2.02
C GLU A 140 7.35 -8.85 1.58
N THR A 141 7.63 -8.85 0.27
CA THR A 141 8.77 -8.13 -0.31
C THR A 141 8.66 -6.62 -0.10
N GLU A 142 7.47 -6.04 -0.29
CA GLU A 142 7.23 -4.63 -0.01
C GLU A 142 7.38 -4.34 1.49
N ILE A 143 6.87 -5.22 2.36
CA ILE A 143 6.98 -5.06 3.82
C ILE A 143 8.45 -5.11 4.26
N GLU A 144 9.24 -6.02 3.70
CA GLU A 144 10.69 -6.10 3.93
C GLU A 144 11.39 -4.80 3.51
N MET A 145 11.05 -4.25 2.35
CA MET A 145 11.59 -2.97 1.89
C MET A 145 11.24 -1.82 2.83
N ILE A 146 9.99 -1.77 3.32
CA ILE A 146 9.54 -0.75 4.29
C ILE A 146 10.31 -0.91 5.60
N ALA A 147 10.44 -2.14 6.11
CA ALA A 147 11.15 -2.43 7.34
C ALA A 147 12.65 -2.11 7.25
N LYS A 148 13.26 -2.13 6.05
CA LYS A 148 14.65 -1.70 5.82
C LYS A 148 14.81 -0.18 5.67
N SER A 149 13.73 0.55 5.38
CA SER A 149 13.79 1.96 5.05
C SER A 149 14.21 2.82 6.24
N ARG A 150 15.14 3.76 6.02
CA ARG A 150 15.56 4.73 7.04
C ARG A 150 14.68 5.98 7.10
N SER A 151 13.83 6.17 6.09
CA SER A 151 12.90 7.31 6.00
C SER A 151 11.53 7.00 6.61
N VAL A 152 11.25 5.73 6.93
CA VAL A 152 9.96 5.33 7.50
C VAL A 152 9.84 5.78 8.96
N ALA A 153 8.62 6.15 9.36
CA ALA A 153 8.31 6.51 10.73
C ALA A 153 8.32 5.28 11.65
N ASP A 154 8.65 5.45 12.93
CA ASP A 154 8.74 4.32 13.87
C ASP A 154 7.36 3.69 14.13
N GLU A 155 6.28 4.46 13.98
CA GLU A 155 4.90 3.95 14.07
C GLU A 155 4.62 2.85 13.03
N ALA A 156 5.15 2.99 11.81
CA ALA A 156 5.02 1.97 10.78
C ALA A 156 5.80 0.70 11.15
N LEU A 157 7.02 0.83 11.70
CA LEU A 157 7.81 -0.30 12.18
C LEU A 157 7.12 -1.03 13.34
N ARG A 158 6.48 -0.29 14.26
CA ARG A 158 5.64 -0.86 15.31
C ARG A 158 4.47 -1.65 14.73
N LYS A 159 3.79 -1.09 13.73
CA LYS A 159 2.67 -1.75 13.05
C LYS A 159 3.12 -3.05 12.38
N ILE A 160 4.27 -3.05 11.70
CA ILE A 160 4.86 -4.26 11.12
C ILE A 160 5.14 -5.31 12.20
N SER A 161 5.77 -4.91 13.31
CA SER A 161 6.14 -5.84 14.40
C SER A 161 4.95 -6.51 15.09
N LYS A 162 3.75 -5.92 15.01
CA LYS A 162 2.53 -6.45 15.61
C LYS A 162 1.85 -7.52 14.75
N LYS A 163 2.10 -7.54 13.43
CA LYS A 163 1.47 -8.51 12.52
C LYS A 163 2.23 -9.84 12.53
N ARG A 164 1.64 -10.85 13.20
CA ARG A 164 2.25 -12.18 13.38
C ARG A 164 2.60 -12.88 12.06
N GLU A 165 1.81 -12.66 11.02
CA GLU A 165 2.07 -13.18 9.68
C GLU A 165 3.44 -12.72 9.15
N TRP A 166 3.72 -11.41 9.22
CA TRP A 166 4.96 -10.82 8.72
C TRP A 166 6.15 -11.22 9.58
N MET A 167 5.94 -11.40 10.88
CA MET A 167 7.00 -11.82 11.81
C MET A 167 7.48 -13.26 11.61
N LYS A 168 6.74 -14.10 10.86
CA LYS A 168 7.23 -15.42 10.45
C LYS A 168 8.30 -15.33 9.36
N ASN A 169 8.33 -14.24 8.60
CA ASN A 169 9.33 -14.04 7.56
C ASN A 169 10.64 -13.54 8.20
N TYR A 170 11.68 -14.35 8.08
CA TYR A 170 13.00 -14.07 8.63
C TYR A 170 13.59 -12.74 8.12
N ASN A 171 13.39 -12.41 6.85
CA ASN A 171 13.95 -11.20 6.26
C ASN A 171 13.28 -9.94 6.82
N ILE A 172 11.96 -9.98 7.07
CA ILE A 172 11.23 -8.89 7.71
C ILE A 172 11.71 -8.71 9.16
N LEU A 173 11.84 -9.81 9.90
CA LEU A 173 12.37 -9.80 11.26
C LEU A 173 13.78 -9.20 11.31
N GLN A 174 14.66 -9.67 10.43
CA GLN A 174 16.04 -9.16 10.33
C GLN A 174 16.06 -7.67 9.94
N ALA A 175 15.21 -7.24 9.01
CA ALA A 175 15.08 -5.86 8.60
C ALA A 175 14.69 -4.96 9.78
N LEU A 176 13.69 -5.37 10.58
CA LEU A 176 13.27 -4.65 11.78
C LEU A 176 14.41 -4.53 12.79
N VAL A 177 15.12 -5.63 13.10
CA VAL A 177 16.19 -5.59 14.10
C VAL A 177 17.37 -4.71 13.66
N THR A 178 17.66 -4.65 12.36
CA THR A 178 18.81 -3.92 11.81
C THR A 178 18.50 -2.45 11.51
N ASN A 179 17.24 -2.03 11.54
CA ASN A 179 16.85 -0.67 11.23
C ASN A 179 17.06 0.29 12.44
N PRO A 180 17.78 1.41 12.26
CA PRO A 180 18.00 2.42 13.32
C PRO A 180 16.72 3.05 13.89
N LYS A 181 15.64 3.09 13.10
CA LYS A 181 14.35 3.68 13.49
C LYS A 181 13.45 2.71 14.25
N THR A 182 13.79 1.42 14.29
CA THR A 182 13.01 0.45 15.05
C THR A 182 13.16 0.76 16.54
N PRO A 183 12.04 0.90 17.28
CA PRO A 183 12.09 1.13 18.72
C PRO A 183 12.93 0.05 19.43
N PRO A 184 13.87 0.43 20.30
CA PRO A 184 14.81 -0.53 20.91
C PRO A 184 14.13 -1.71 21.61
N ALA A 185 12.96 -1.51 22.21
CA ALA A 185 12.19 -2.58 22.85
C ALA A 185 11.79 -3.69 21.86
N ILE A 186 11.38 -3.31 20.64
CA ILE A 186 11.02 -4.25 19.57
C ILE A 186 12.27 -4.96 19.06
N SER A 187 13.35 -4.22 18.80
CA SER A 187 14.60 -4.85 18.35
C SER A 187 15.10 -5.86 19.38
N LEU A 188 15.11 -5.50 20.67
CA LEU A 188 15.57 -6.38 21.74
C LEU A 188 14.74 -7.66 21.88
N SER A 189 13.41 -7.59 21.68
CA SER A 189 12.57 -8.79 21.74
C SER A 189 12.76 -9.72 20.55
N LEU A 190 13.24 -9.22 19.41
CA LEU A 190 13.44 -9.98 18.17
C LEU A 190 14.87 -10.48 17.97
N VAL A 191 15.85 -9.93 18.70
CA VAL A 191 17.27 -10.30 18.55
C VAL A 191 17.52 -11.79 18.83
N SER A 192 16.76 -12.42 19.74
CA SER A 192 16.89 -13.86 20.01
C SER A 192 16.56 -14.76 18.83
N ASP A 193 15.75 -14.29 17.89
CA ASP A 193 15.25 -15.06 16.75
C ASP A 193 16.19 -15.01 15.54
N LEU A 194 17.24 -14.18 15.60
CA LEU A 194 18.24 -14.10 14.55
C LEU A 194 19.13 -15.34 14.50
N LYS A 195 19.59 -15.69 13.30
CA LYS A 195 20.59 -16.74 13.06
C LYS A 195 21.96 -16.30 13.59
N THR A 196 22.81 -17.28 13.92
CA THR A 196 24.13 -17.03 14.52
C THR A 196 25.02 -16.11 13.68
N ARG A 197 25.01 -16.29 12.35
CA ARG A 197 25.71 -15.40 11.41
C ARG A 197 25.24 -13.95 11.54
N ASP A 198 23.94 -13.74 11.61
CA ASP A 198 23.34 -12.41 11.65
C ASP A 198 23.51 -11.74 13.02
N LEU A 199 23.55 -12.50 14.11
CA LEU A 199 23.96 -12.00 15.42
C LEU A 199 25.39 -11.45 15.39
N ALA A 200 26.31 -12.14 14.72
CA ALA A 200 27.69 -11.68 14.58
C ALA A 200 27.81 -10.39 13.77
N LEU A 201 27.02 -10.25 12.70
CA LEU A 201 26.93 -9.01 11.92
C LEU A 201 26.29 -7.88 12.72
N LEU A 202 25.18 -8.16 13.42
CA LEU A 202 24.45 -7.20 14.24
C LEU A 202 25.33 -6.65 15.36
N GLY A 203 26.10 -7.50 16.05
CA GLY A 203 27.02 -7.08 17.11
C GLY A 203 28.10 -6.09 16.65
N LYS A 204 28.40 -6.03 15.35
CA LYS A 204 29.35 -5.08 14.74
C LYS A 204 28.66 -3.85 14.13
N ASN A 205 27.34 -3.89 13.94
CA ASN A 205 26.58 -2.87 13.23
C ASN A 205 26.41 -1.59 14.08
N LYS A 206 27.05 -0.49 13.69
CA LYS A 206 26.94 0.81 14.38
C LYS A 206 25.62 1.55 14.12
N ASN A 207 24.77 1.05 13.23
CA ASN A 207 23.47 1.66 12.94
C ASN A 207 22.39 1.29 13.96
N VAL A 208 22.61 0.29 14.82
CA VAL A 208 21.63 -0.10 15.86
C VAL A 208 22.07 0.38 17.24
N SER A 209 21.14 0.42 18.19
CA SER A 209 21.42 0.88 19.56
C SER A 209 22.47 0.00 20.27
N GLU A 210 23.18 0.59 21.24
CA GLU A 210 24.21 -0.14 22.00
C GLU A 210 23.63 -1.35 22.72
N GLY A 211 22.43 -1.24 23.28
CA GLY A 211 21.74 -2.35 23.94
C GLY A 211 21.49 -3.53 22.99
N VAL A 212 21.06 -3.25 21.76
CA VAL A 212 20.82 -4.29 20.74
C VAL A 212 22.13 -4.97 20.35
N ARG A 213 23.22 -4.21 20.15
CA ARG A 213 24.55 -4.77 19.89
C ARG A 213 25.06 -5.65 21.04
N ALA A 214 24.93 -5.16 22.27
CA ALA A 214 25.38 -5.88 23.46
C ALA A 214 24.63 -7.21 23.61
N MET A 215 23.31 -7.20 23.41
CA MET A 215 22.49 -8.41 23.44
C MET A 215 22.89 -9.40 22.34
N ALA A 216 23.12 -8.92 21.11
CA ALA A 216 23.56 -9.76 20.01
C ALA A 216 24.90 -10.47 20.30
N LYS A 217 25.89 -9.74 20.86
CA LYS A 217 27.17 -10.30 21.28
C LYS A 217 27.02 -11.33 22.39
N LYS A 218 26.16 -11.06 23.39
CA LYS A 218 25.88 -11.97 24.50
C LYS A 218 25.31 -13.30 23.99
N LEU A 219 24.31 -13.24 23.11
CA LEU A 219 23.70 -14.43 22.52
C LEU A 219 24.66 -15.20 21.62
N LEU A 220 25.46 -14.50 20.82
CA LEU A 220 26.47 -15.13 19.98
C LEU A 220 27.47 -15.93 20.84
N LYS A 221 27.98 -15.34 21.93
CA LYS A 221 28.88 -16.02 22.86
C LYS A 221 28.22 -17.26 23.47
N ALA A 222 26.96 -17.15 23.88
CA ALA A 222 26.21 -18.28 24.44
C ALA A 222 26.07 -19.43 23.42
N ARG A 223 25.75 -19.13 22.16
CA ARG A 223 25.60 -20.13 21.09
C ARG A 223 26.90 -20.79 20.62
N LEU A 224 28.05 -20.15 20.84
CA LEU A 224 29.37 -20.71 20.50
C LEU A 224 29.97 -21.53 21.65
N ALA A 225 29.43 -21.40 22.86
CA ALA A 225 29.86 -22.15 24.04
C ALA A 225 29.17 -23.52 24.18
N HIS A 226 28.19 -23.79 23.33
CA HIS A 226 27.48 -25.06 23.18
C HIS A 226 27.84 -25.67 21.82
#